data_AF-A0A4Y1RTX3-F1
#
_entry.id   AF-A0A4Y1RTX3-F1
#
_cell.length_a   1.000
_cell.length_b   1.000
_cell.length_c   1.000
_cell.angle_alpha   90.00
_cell.angle_beta   90.00
_cell.angle_gamma   90.00
#
_symmetry.space_group_name_H-M   'P 1'
#
loop_
_entity.id
_entity.type
_entity.pdbx_description
1 polymer ?
#
loop_
_entity_poly.entity_id
_entity_poly.type
_entity_poly.pdbx_seq_one_letter_code
_entity_poly.pdbx_strand_id
1 'polypeptide(L)'
;MRVEEINFRRRWFIFLSILGQKFLQFVSKPLSELGSGIEVALNLIPSNRKCVCARAQFPPRQAGELDSSIKHDDANYHAALSAMASKASYENSACIETIVKNHWKGRINLINDFDSQSDNINYQGKATTQAFLLRDKTCDQDTIVLAFRGTEPFDADAWCSDFDFSWYELYGVGKIHGGFMKALGLHKNDGWPKEEVKQDGKPPRPRAYYAIRDMLNKLLKQNDESR
;
A
#
# COMPACT_ATOMS: atom_id res chain seq x y z
N MET A 1 -5.93 -8.73 -40.26
CA MET A 1 -7.21 -9.09 -39.59
C MET A 1 -7.06 -9.42 -38.10
N ARG A 2 -6.78 -10.66 -37.65
CA ARG A 2 -6.85 -11.01 -36.21
C ARG A 2 -5.89 -10.20 -35.30
N VAL A 3 -4.68 -9.89 -35.78
CA VAL A 3 -3.67 -9.11 -35.04
C VAL A 3 -4.02 -7.61 -34.99
N GLU A 4 -4.56 -7.06 -36.07
CA GLU A 4 -4.98 -5.65 -36.13
C GLU A 4 -6.20 -5.38 -35.24
N GLU A 5 -7.14 -6.33 -35.20
CA GLU A 5 -8.33 -6.27 -34.36
C GLU A 5 -7.96 -6.31 -32.85
N ILE A 6 -6.98 -7.16 -32.48
CA ILE A 6 -6.42 -7.20 -31.12
C ILE A 6 -5.72 -5.87 -30.78
N ASN A 7 -4.96 -5.31 -31.71
CA ASN A 7 -4.27 -4.03 -31.52
C ASN A 7 -5.25 -2.85 -31.40
N PHE A 8 -6.30 -2.82 -32.20
CA PHE A 8 -7.34 -1.79 -32.13
C PHE A 8 -8.11 -1.87 -30.80
N ARG A 9 -8.54 -3.07 -30.41
CA ARG A 9 -9.25 -3.30 -29.15
C ARG A 9 -8.40 -2.92 -27.93
N ARG A 10 -7.09 -3.23 -27.95
CA ARG A 10 -6.15 -2.82 -26.90
C ARG A 10 -6.01 -1.29 -26.81
N ARG A 11 -5.84 -0.62 -27.96
CA ARG A 11 -5.76 0.85 -28.01
C ARG A 11 -7.06 1.50 -27.52
N TRP A 12 -8.21 0.91 -27.85
CA TRP A 12 -9.51 1.35 -27.37
C TRP A 12 -9.66 1.23 -25.84
N PHE A 13 -9.22 0.11 -25.24
CA PHE A 13 -9.23 -0.04 -23.79
C PHE A 13 -8.30 0.95 -23.08
N ILE A 14 -7.12 1.24 -23.65
CA ILE A 14 -6.23 2.28 -23.12
C ILE A 14 -6.87 3.66 -23.21
N PHE A 15 -7.56 3.96 -24.32
CA PHE A 15 -8.28 5.22 -24.46
C PHE A 15 -9.40 5.35 -23.41
N LEU A 16 -10.21 4.30 -23.22
CA LEU A 16 -11.25 4.25 -22.19
C LEU A 16 -10.66 4.38 -20.78
N SER A 17 -9.51 3.77 -20.49
CA SER A 17 -8.85 3.90 -19.19
C SER A 17 -8.41 5.34 -18.94
N ILE A 18 -7.83 6.01 -19.94
CA ILE A 18 -7.44 7.43 -19.84
C ILE A 18 -8.67 8.32 -19.64
N LEU A 19 -9.76 8.06 -20.37
CA LEU A 19 -11.01 8.80 -20.22
C LEU A 19 -11.59 8.63 -18.81
N GLY A 20 -11.59 7.39 -18.30
CA GLY A 20 -11.98 7.07 -16.93
C GLY A 20 -11.12 7.78 -15.88
N GLN A 21 -9.79 7.75 -16.02
CA GLN A 21 -8.87 8.47 -15.14
C GLN A 21 -9.12 9.99 -15.16
N LYS A 22 -9.38 10.58 -16.33
CA LYS A 22 -9.72 12.00 -16.44
C LYS A 22 -11.04 12.35 -15.78
N PHE A 23 -12.05 11.48 -15.92
CA PHE A 23 -13.33 11.62 -15.23
C PHE A 23 -13.16 11.52 -13.71
N LEU A 24 -12.39 10.56 -13.22
CA LEU A 24 -12.06 10.40 -11.80
C LEU A 24 -11.34 11.63 -11.24
N GLN A 25 -10.35 12.15 -11.97
CA GLN A 25 -9.68 13.40 -11.60
C GLN A 25 -10.65 14.58 -11.54
N PHE A 26 -11.64 14.63 -12.43
CA PHE A 26 -12.68 15.68 -12.44
C PHE A 26 -13.60 15.59 -11.21
N VAL A 27 -13.99 14.38 -10.79
CA VAL A 27 -14.85 14.17 -9.61
C VAL A 27 -14.08 14.03 -8.29
N SER A 28 -12.75 14.11 -8.31
CA SER A 28 -11.89 13.86 -7.14
C SER A 28 -12.25 14.70 -5.91
N LYS A 29 -12.40 16.02 -6.10
CA LYS A 29 -12.75 16.96 -5.03
C LYS A 29 -14.13 16.70 -4.43
N PRO A 30 -15.23 16.69 -5.21
CA PRO A 30 -16.56 16.45 -4.63
C PRO A 30 -16.66 15.05 -4.00
N LEU A 31 -15.95 14.07 -4.53
CA LEU A 31 -15.91 12.72 -3.96
C LEU A 31 -15.19 12.70 -2.61
N SER A 32 -14.05 13.38 -2.50
CA SER A 32 -13.30 13.51 -1.25
C SER A 32 -14.08 14.26 -0.17
N GLU A 33 -14.80 15.34 -0.54
CA GLU A 33 -15.67 16.09 0.37
C GLU A 33 -16.84 15.22 0.90
N LEU A 34 -17.44 14.40 0.03
CA LEU A 34 -18.46 13.44 0.43
C LEU A 34 -17.89 12.42 1.44
N GLY A 35 -16.70 11.86 1.16
CA GLY A 35 -16.02 10.93 2.06
C GLY A 35 -15.76 11.55 3.44
N SER A 36 -15.23 12.77 3.48
CA SER A 36 -14.99 13.51 4.72
C SER A 36 -16.28 13.79 5.49
N GLY A 37 -17.36 14.16 4.80
CA GLY A 37 -18.67 14.38 5.44
C GLY A 37 -19.23 13.12 6.10
N ILE A 38 -19.09 11.96 5.45
CA ILE A 38 -19.48 10.66 6.01
C ILE A 38 -18.59 10.31 7.23
N GLU A 39 -17.28 10.55 7.14
CA GLU A 39 -16.34 10.30 8.25
C GLU A 39 -16.69 11.13 9.49
N VAL A 40 -16.94 12.43 9.32
CA VAL A 40 -17.37 13.31 10.41
C VAL A 40 -18.69 12.84 11.02
N ALA A 41 -19.65 12.45 10.18
CA ALA A 41 -20.94 11.95 10.66
C ALA A 41 -20.80 10.67 11.50
N LEU A 42 -19.94 9.74 11.08
CA LEU A 42 -19.66 8.51 11.82
C LEU A 42 -18.92 8.79 13.14
N ASN A 43 -17.99 9.75 13.14
CA ASN A 43 -17.26 10.17 14.35
C ASN A 43 -18.14 10.87 15.40
N LEU A 44 -19.27 11.44 15.00
CA LEU A 44 -20.21 12.12 15.91
C LEU A 44 -21.21 11.16 16.60
N ILE A 45 -21.25 9.88 16.23
CA ILE A 45 -22.10 8.90 16.89
C ILE A 45 -21.45 8.51 18.24
N PRO A 46 -22.08 8.79 19.40
CA PRO A 46 -21.46 8.57 20.69
C PRO A 46 -21.45 7.07 21.02
N SER A 47 -20.35 6.40 20.71
CA SER A 47 -20.08 5.05 21.22
C SER A 47 -18.94 5.12 22.23
N ASN A 48 -19.29 4.97 23.51
CA ASN A 48 -18.37 4.66 24.61
C ASN A 48 -17.54 3.40 24.25
N ARG A 49 -16.37 3.57 23.63
CA ARG A 49 -15.32 2.54 23.53
C ARG A 49 -14.00 3.19 23.12
N LYS A 50 -12.94 2.80 23.83
CA LYS A 50 -11.55 3.24 23.66
C LYS A 50 -11.11 3.07 22.19
N CYS A 51 -10.50 4.12 21.64
CA CYS A 51 -9.95 4.21 20.28
C CYS A 51 -10.93 3.85 19.15
N VAL A 52 -11.77 4.82 18.77
CA VAL A 52 -12.50 4.76 17.49
C VAL A 52 -11.62 5.46 16.45
N CYS A 53 -10.72 4.70 15.81
CA CYS A 53 -10.16 5.09 14.51
C CYS A 53 -11.29 4.77 13.49
N ALA A 54 -12.12 5.77 13.15
CA ALA A 54 -13.23 5.61 12.22
C ALA A 54 -12.75 5.74 10.77
N ARG A 55 -12.16 4.68 10.20
CA ARG A 55 -11.97 4.60 8.75
C ARG A 55 -12.58 3.30 8.22
N ALA A 56 -13.62 3.48 7.40
CA ALA A 56 -14.36 2.49 6.61
C ALA A 56 -14.90 1.23 7.34
N GLN A 57 -16.23 1.18 7.52
CA GLN A 57 -16.97 0.02 8.00
C GLN A 57 -16.88 -1.17 7.02
N PHE A 58 -16.05 -2.15 7.38
CA PHE A 58 -16.46 -3.56 7.41
C PHE A 58 -16.90 -3.89 8.86
N PRO A 59 -17.87 -4.79 9.09
CA PRO A 59 -18.66 -4.84 10.32
C PRO A 59 -17.80 -4.95 11.60
N PRO A 60 -18.27 -4.37 12.72
CA PRO A 60 -17.46 -4.17 13.91
C PRO A 60 -17.30 -5.48 14.67
N ARG A 61 -16.27 -6.24 14.31
CA ARG A 61 -15.62 -7.18 15.22
C ARG A 61 -14.17 -6.73 15.36
N GLN A 62 -13.88 -6.19 16.55
CA GLN A 62 -12.57 -5.96 17.16
C GLN A 62 -11.49 -5.45 16.20
N ALA A 63 -11.12 -4.17 16.35
CA ALA A 63 -9.92 -3.66 15.71
C ALA A 63 -8.70 -4.45 16.21
N GLY A 64 -8.19 -5.35 15.36
CA GLY A 64 -6.77 -5.69 15.29
C GLY A 64 -6.13 -6.33 16.53
N GLU A 65 -6.85 -7.04 17.39
CA GLU A 65 -6.19 -7.90 18.37
C GLU A 65 -5.90 -9.26 17.73
N LEU A 66 -4.63 -9.66 17.74
CA LEU A 66 -4.28 -11.06 17.48
C LEU A 66 -5.00 -11.86 18.55
N ASP A 67 -5.93 -12.72 18.13
CA ASP A 67 -6.53 -13.66 19.06
C ASP A 67 -5.39 -14.37 19.78
N SER A 68 -5.35 -14.19 21.09
CA SER A 68 -4.31 -14.75 21.95
C SER A 68 -4.23 -16.28 21.89
N SER A 69 -5.25 -16.92 21.30
CA SER A 69 -5.28 -18.34 21.00
C SER A 69 -4.38 -18.74 19.82
N ILE A 70 -4.11 -17.82 18.87
CA ILE A 70 -3.29 -18.08 17.68
C ILE A 70 -1.82 -17.88 18.05
N LYS A 71 -1.11 -19.00 18.17
CA LYS A 71 0.31 -19.04 18.49
C LYS A 71 1.16 -19.09 17.22
N HIS A 72 2.45 -18.77 17.33
CA HIS A 72 3.42 -18.78 16.22
C HIS A 72 3.57 -20.15 15.53
N ASP A 73 3.29 -21.24 16.23
CA ASP A 73 3.32 -22.61 15.72
C ASP A 73 2.00 -23.05 15.05
N ASP A 74 0.96 -22.21 15.10
CA ASP A 74 -0.31 -22.47 14.42
C ASP A 74 -0.14 -22.25 12.90
N ALA A 75 -0.65 -23.19 12.12
CA ALA A 75 -0.67 -23.09 10.66
C ALA A 75 -1.36 -21.81 10.15
N ASN A 76 -2.27 -21.23 10.95
CA ASN A 76 -3.01 -20.02 10.60
C ASN A 76 -2.33 -18.72 11.04
N TYR A 77 -1.21 -18.78 11.75
CA TYR A 77 -0.56 -17.60 12.32
C TYR A 77 -0.27 -16.53 11.26
N HIS A 78 0.43 -16.91 10.18
CA HIS A 78 0.80 -15.98 9.11
C HIS A 78 -0.41 -15.43 8.34
N ALA A 79 -1.47 -16.23 8.20
CA ALA A 79 -2.72 -15.80 7.57
C ALA A 79 -3.43 -14.75 8.43
N ALA A 80 -3.56 -15.00 9.74
CA ALA A 80 -4.14 -14.04 10.69
C ALA A 80 -3.31 -12.76 10.76
N LEU A 81 -1.98 -12.88 10.86
CA LEU A 81 -1.06 -11.74 10.89
C LEU A 81 -1.19 -10.88 9.62
N SER A 82 -1.27 -11.51 8.45
CA SER A 82 -1.44 -10.82 7.17
C SER A 82 -2.79 -10.11 7.06
N ALA A 83 -3.88 -10.74 7.51
CA ALA A 83 -5.21 -10.13 7.52
C ALA A 83 -5.26 -8.90 8.45
N MET A 84 -4.65 -8.99 9.63
CA MET A 84 -4.57 -7.86 10.56
C MET A 84 -3.70 -6.73 10.01
N ALA A 85 -2.52 -7.04 9.46
CA ALA A 85 -1.64 -6.03 8.87
C ALA A 85 -2.31 -5.32 7.68
N SER A 86 -3.02 -6.07 6.84
CA SER A 86 -3.81 -5.51 5.73
C SER A 86 -4.96 -4.62 6.20
N LYS A 87 -5.54 -4.86 7.38
CA LYS A 87 -6.57 -3.99 7.95
C LYS A 87 -5.94 -2.73 8.57
N ALA A 88 -4.85 -2.91 9.31
CA ALA A 88 -4.14 -1.82 9.95
C ALA A 88 -3.52 -0.83 8.95
N SER A 89 -3.22 -1.25 7.70
CA SER A 89 -2.63 -0.35 6.69
C SER A 89 -3.55 0.81 6.29
N TYR A 90 -4.83 0.76 6.61
CA TYR A 90 -5.79 1.85 6.39
C TYR A 90 -5.81 2.89 7.52
N GLU A 91 -5.13 2.61 8.63
CA GLU A 91 -5.06 3.52 9.77
C GLU A 91 -3.96 4.57 9.55
N ASN A 92 -4.03 5.68 10.28
CA ASN A 92 -2.94 6.66 10.28
C ASN A 92 -1.72 6.14 11.04
N SER A 93 -0.55 6.70 10.73
CA SER A 93 0.74 6.36 11.36
C SER A 93 0.71 6.20 12.90
N ALA A 94 0.09 7.15 13.62
CA ALA A 94 0.02 7.10 15.08
C ALA A 94 -0.90 5.97 15.59
N CYS A 95 -2.00 5.70 14.88
CA CYS A 95 -2.92 4.59 15.18
C CYS A 95 -2.21 3.24 14.89
N ILE A 96 -1.47 3.12 13.77
CA ILE A 96 -0.64 1.94 13.46
C ILE A 96 0.40 1.70 14.55
N GLU A 97 1.15 2.72 14.95
CA GLU A 97 2.15 2.61 16.01
C GLU A 97 1.53 2.14 17.33
N THR A 98 0.37 2.68 17.68
CA THR A 98 -0.38 2.30 18.88
C THR A 98 -0.86 0.84 18.81
N ILE A 99 -1.42 0.41 17.67
CA ILE A 99 -1.88 -0.97 17.44
C ILE A 99 -0.70 -1.94 17.62
N VAL A 100 0.41 -1.68 16.94
CA VAL A 100 1.57 -2.58 16.96
C VAL A 100 2.20 -2.64 18.36
N LYS A 101 2.42 -1.49 19.01
CA LYS A 101 3.07 -1.46 20.33
C LYS A 101 2.16 -2.00 21.44
N ASN A 102 0.90 -1.58 21.47
CA ASN A 102 0.04 -1.83 22.63
C ASN A 102 -0.87 -3.05 22.45
N HIS A 103 -1.38 -3.30 21.24
CA HIS A 103 -2.34 -4.38 20.99
C HIS A 103 -1.67 -5.66 20.51
N TRP A 104 -0.53 -5.58 19.81
CA TRP A 104 0.23 -6.75 19.38
C TRP A 104 1.32 -7.16 20.40
N LYS A 105 1.12 -6.72 21.66
CA LYS A 105 1.84 -7.16 22.87
C LYS A 105 3.36 -7.04 22.79
N GLY A 106 3.88 -6.07 22.02
CA GLY A 106 5.32 -5.83 21.86
C GLY A 106 6.09 -7.00 21.23
N ARG A 107 5.41 -7.98 20.63
CA ARG A 107 6.05 -9.12 19.92
C ARG A 107 6.50 -8.74 18.52
N ILE A 108 5.83 -7.76 17.94
CA ILE A 108 6.03 -7.30 16.57
C ILE A 108 6.55 -5.87 16.65
N ASN A 109 7.63 -5.61 15.93
CA ASN A 109 8.22 -4.28 15.86
C ASN A 109 7.77 -3.61 14.57
N LEU A 110 7.20 -2.41 14.71
CA LEU A 110 7.03 -1.49 13.58
C LEU A 110 8.43 -0.99 13.19
N ILE A 111 8.85 -1.35 12.00
CA ILE A 111 10.19 -1.03 11.49
C ILE A 111 10.19 0.29 10.73
N ASN A 112 9.17 0.50 9.91
CA ASN A 112 9.00 1.74 9.18
C ASN A 112 7.53 1.92 8.79
N ASP A 113 7.15 3.18 8.65
CA ASP A 113 5.87 3.57 8.09
C ASP A 113 6.10 4.54 6.93
N PHE A 114 5.59 4.16 5.76
CA PHE A 114 5.68 4.90 4.52
C PHE A 114 4.44 5.81 4.30
N ASP A 115 3.62 6.05 5.32
CA ASP A 115 2.41 6.91 5.29
C ASP A 115 2.72 8.42 5.25
N SER A 116 3.85 8.87 5.82
CA SER A 116 4.11 10.30 6.08
C SER A 116 5.33 10.92 5.38
N GLN A 117 6.14 10.14 4.66
CA GLN A 117 7.24 10.70 3.88
C GLN A 117 6.72 11.26 2.56
N SER A 118 6.51 12.58 2.54
CA SER A 118 6.33 13.48 1.39
C SER A 118 7.39 13.34 0.26
N ASP A 119 8.21 12.30 0.32
CA ASP A 119 9.40 12.08 -0.49
C ASP A 119 9.30 10.87 -1.42
N ASN A 120 8.15 10.17 -1.49
CA ASN A 120 7.94 9.13 -2.50
C ASN A 120 7.10 9.64 -3.67
N ILE A 121 7.68 9.73 -4.86
CA ILE A 121 6.99 10.21 -6.06
C ILE A 121 6.56 9.03 -6.94
N ASN A 122 5.27 8.92 -7.23
CA ASN A 122 4.73 7.97 -8.21
C ASN A 122 4.95 8.46 -9.67
N TYR A 123 4.52 7.68 -10.66
CA TYR A 123 4.65 8.03 -12.08
C TYR A 123 4.13 9.45 -12.46
N GLN A 124 3.15 9.98 -11.72
CA GLN A 124 2.50 11.27 -11.97
C GLN A 124 3.04 12.43 -11.11
N GLY A 125 4.02 12.20 -10.23
CA GLY A 125 4.49 13.26 -9.33
C GLY A 125 3.84 13.26 -7.94
N LYS A 126 2.96 12.29 -7.64
CA LYS A 126 2.15 12.25 -6.40
C LYS A 126 2.64 11.15 -5.45
N ALA A 127 2.49 11.37 -4.13
CA ALA A 127 2.77 10.35 -3.12
C ALA A 127 1.50 9.56 -2.81
N THR A 128 1.23 8.48 -3.57
CA THR A 128 -0.03 7.71 -3.45
C THR A 128 0.15 6.32 -2.87
N THR A 129 1.38 5.87 -2.64
CA THR A 129 1.65 4.51 -2.13
C THR A 129 2.03 4.62 -0.66
N GLN A 130 1.16 4.08 0.17
CA GLN A 130 1.35 4.00 1.61
C GLN A 130 1.51 2.53 1.99
N ALA A 131 2.43 2.25 2.90
CA ALA A 131 2.71 0.92 3.38
C ALA A 131 3.39 1.03 4.74
N PHE A 132 3.38 -0.04 5.51
CA PHE A 132 4.21 -0.14 6.70
C PHE A 132 4.85 -1.51 6.78
N LEU A 133 6.00 -1.56 7.45
CA LEU A 133 6.82 -2.74 7.58
C LEU A 133 6.87 -3.19 9.03
N LEU A 134 6.59 -4.46 9.24
CA LEU A 134 6.61 -5.13 10.52
C LEU A 134 7.67 -6.22 10.51
N ARG A 135 8.29 -6.43 11.65
CA ARG A 135 9.17 -7.59 11.88
C ARG A 135 8.74 -8.32 13.13
N ASP A 136 8.45 -9.59 12.96
CA ASP A 136 8.13 -10.55 14.01
C ASP A 136 9.29 -11.54 14.13
N LYS A 137 10.14 -11.30 15.13
CA LYS A 137 11.36 -12.08 15.36
C LYS A 137 11.21 -12.88 16.65
N THR A 138 11.32 -14.19 16.52
CA THR A 138 11.37 -15.17 17.63
C THR A 138 12.75 -15.84 17.64
N CYS A 139 13.00 -16.74 18.60
CA CYS A 139 14.26 -17.49 18.67
C CYS A 139 14.50 -18.35 17.42
N ASP A 140 13.43 -18.86 16.80
CA ASP A 140 13.52 -19.86 15.73
C ASP A 140 13.11 -19.30 14.34
N GLN A 141 12.43 -18.15 14.30
CA GLN A 141 11.88 -17.57 13.07
C GLN A 141 12.01 -16.05 13.03
N ASP A 142 12.29 -15.51 11.85
CA ASP A 142 12.37 -14.06 11.59
C ASP A 142 11.47 -13.72 10.39
N THR A 143 10.26 -13.25 10.68
CA THR A 143 9.23 -12.95 9.68
C THR A 143 9.15 -11.45 9.46
N ILE A 144 9.25 -11.01 8.21
CA ILE A 144 9.05 -9.63 7.80
C ILE A 144 7.71 -9.53 7.06
N VAL A 145 6.83 -8.65 7.50
CA VAL A 145 5.53 -8.39 6.87
C VAL A 145 5.52 -6.98 6.32
N LEU A 146 5.29 -6.86 5.01
CA LEU A 146 5.06 -5.58 4.33
C LEU A 146 3.58 -5.48 3.98
N ALA A 147 2.88 -4.53 4.60
CA ALA A 147 1.47 -4.30 4.34
C ALA A 147 1.30 -2.98 3.59
N PHE A 148 0.72 -3.07 2.39
CA PHE A 148 0.32 -1.89 1.62
C PHE A 148 -1.08 -1.45 2.02
N ARG A 149 -1.31 -0.15 2.03
CA ARG A 149 -2.66 0.41 2.02
C ARG A 149 -3.26 0.19 0.65
N GLY A 150 -4.41 -0.48 0.60
CA GLY A 150 -5.18 -0.59 -0.63
C GLY A 150 -5.95 0.69 -0.92
N THR A 151 -6.77 0.67 -1.96
CA THR A 151 -7.50 1.86 -2.36
C THR A 151 -8.62 2.19 -1.37
N GLU A 152 -8.71 3.45 -0.98
CA GLU A 152 -9.77 3.94 -0.11
C GLU A 152 -11.08 4.19 -0.86
N PRO A 153 -12.23 4.01 -0.19
CA PRO A 153 -13.47 4.53 -0.72
C PRO A 153 -13.37 6.06 -0.83
N PHE A 154 -13.88 6.60 -1.94
CA PHE A 154 -13.90 8.04 -2.22
C PHE A 154 -12.54 8.69 -2.53
N ASP A 155 -11.47 7.89 -2.72
CA ASP A 155 -10.19 8.38 -3.25
C ASP A 155 -10.11 8.14 -4.77
N ALA A 156 -10.53 9.14 -5.53
CA ALA A 156 -10.51 9.09 -6.99
C ALA A 156 -9.09 9.05 -7.58
N ASP A 157 -8.09 9.58 -6.87
CA ASP A 157 -6.69 9.55 -7.30
C ASP A 157 -6.12 8.13 -7.18
N ALA A 158 -6.43 7.42 -6.09
CA ALA A 158 -6.10 6.01 -5.93
C ALA A 158 -6.86 5.13 -6.94
N TRP A 159 -8.15 5.39 -7.17
CA TRP A 159 -8.93 4.70 -8.21
C TRP A 159 -8.32 4.85 -9.60
N CYS A 160 -7.64 5.96 -9.92
CA CYS A 160 -6.98 6.10 -11.22
C CYS A 160 -5.94 5.00 -11.50
N SER A 161 -5.28 4.48 -10.45
CA SER A 161 -4.33 3.38 -10.58
C SER A 161 -5.03 2.03 -10.78
N ASP A 162 -6.25 1.86 -10.27
CA ASP A 162 -7.10 0.68 -10.48
C ASP A 162 -7.73 0.67 -11.88
N PHE A 163 -8.11 1.85 -12.38
CA PHE A 163 -8.62 2.07 -13.74
C PHE A 163 -7.51 2.28 -14.77
N ASP A 164 -6.42 1.51 -14.68
CA ASP A 164 -5.33 1.48 -15.68
C ASP A 164 -5.22 0.10 -16.31
N PHE A 165 -5.92 -0.11 -17.43
CA PHE A 165 -5.91 -1.40 -18.15
C PHE A 165 -4.62 -1.68 -18.93
N SER A 166 -3.55 -0.89 -18.74
CA SER A 166 -2.23 -1.23 -19.28
C SER A 166 -1.58 -2.35 -18.49
N TRP A 167 -0.65 -3.05 -19.13
CA TRP A 167 0.16 -4.08 -18.48
C TRP A 167 1.63 -3.88 -18.81
N TYR A 168 2.47 -4.21 -17.85
CA TYR A 168 3.91 -4.32 -17.99
C TYR A 168 4.29 -5.79 -18.04
N GLU A 169 5.10 -6.19 -19.01
CA GLU A 169 5.50 -7.59 -19.16
C GLU A 169 6.92 -7.78 -18.63
N LEU A 170 7.05 -8.58 -17.57
CA LEU A 170 8.33 -8.96 -17.02
C LEU A 170 8.71 -10.35 -17.53
N TYR A 171 9.91 -10.46 -18.10
CA TYR A 171 10.43 -11.73 -18.60
C TYR A 171 10.47 -12.77 -17.47
N GLY A 172 9.88 -13.94 -17.71
CA GLY A 172 9.81 -15.03 -16.73
C GLY A 172 8.72 -14.90 -15.65
N VAL A 173 8.04 -13.76 -15.54
CA VAL A 173 6.93 -13.54 -14.58
C VAL A 173 5.59 -13.43 -15.30
N GLY A 174 5.55 -12.73 -16.45
CA GLY A 174 4.34 -12.50 -17.23
C GLY A 174 3.85 -11.05 -17.13
N LYS A 175 2.55 -10.86 -17.34
CA LYS A 175 1.90 -9.53 -17.42
C LYS A 175 1.43 -9.07 -16.05
N ILE A 176 1.85 -7.87 -15.67
CA ILE A 176 1.55 -7.22 -14.40
C ILE A 176 0.76 -5.94 -14.66
N HIS A 177 -0.20 -5.61 -13.80
CA HIS A 177 -1.03 -4.41 -13.90
C HIS A 177 -0.19 -3.13 -13.94
N GLY A 178 -0.31 -2.34 -15.02
CA GLY A 178 0.50 -1.15 -15.25
C GLY A 178 0.26 -0.05 -14.23
N GLY A 179 -0.97 0.09 -13.74
CA GLY A 179 -1.32 1.06 -12.71
C GLY A 179 -0.58 0.85 -11.40
N PHE A 180 -0.45 -0.41 -10.95
CA PHE A 180 0.28 -0.72 -9.72
C PHE A 180 1.79 -0.55 -9.88
N MET A 181 2.34 -0.85 -11.07
CA MET A 181 3.73 -0.53 -11.37
C MET A 181 3.99 0.98 -11.30
N LYS A 182 3.08 1.79 -11.85
CA LYS A 182 3.15 3.26 -11.79
C LYS A 182 3.02 3.79 -10.35
N ALA A 183 2.16 3.18 -9.53
CA ALA A 183 2.00 3.52 -8.12
C ALA A 183 3.28 3.24 -7.30
N LEU A 184 3.95 2.13 -7.57
CA LEU A 184 5.26 1.80 -6.97
C LEU A 184 6.41 2.69 -7.49
N GLY A 185 6.14 3.50 -8.51
CA GLY A 185 7.10 4.45 -9.08
C GLY A 185 7.87 3.90 -10.28
N LEU A 186 7.21 3.24 -11.23
CA LEU A 186 7.80 2.90 -12.53
C LEU A 186 8.41 4.14 -13.22
N HIS A 187 9.59 4.02 -13.82
CA HIS A 187 10.21 5.09 -14.59
C HIS A 187 9.49 5.27 -15.94
N LYS A 188 9.34 6.52 -16.41
CA LYS A 188 8.61 6.82 -17.64
C LYS A 188 9.24 6.18 -18.87
N ASN A 189 10.57 6.15 -18.94
CA ASN A 189 11.33 5.69 -20.10
C ASN A 189 12.21 4.48 -19.80
N ASP A 190 12.67 4.32 -18.56
CA ASP A 190 13.70 3.33 -18.19
C ASP A 190 13.13 2.08 -17.49
N GLY A 191 11.81 2.02 -17.28
CA GLY A 191 11.16 0.92 -16.57
C GLY A 191 11.61 0.80 -15.11
N TRP A 192 12.34 -0.26 -14.78
CA TRP A 192 12.86 -0.56 -13.45
C TRP A 192 14.41 -0.65 -13.47
N PRO A 193 15.12 0.48 -13.48
CA PRO A 193 16.59 0.45 -13.40
C PRO A 193 17.07 -0.22 -12.11
N LYS A 194 18.26 -0.85 -12.13
CA LYS A 194 18.80 -1.52 -10.94
C LYS A 194 19.10 -0.54 -9.80
N GLU A 195 19.55 0.66 -10.15
CA GLU A 195 19.85 1.72 -9.20
C GLU A 195 19.00 2.94 -9.51
N GLU A 196 18.70 3.71 -8.48
CA GLU A 196 17.90 4.91 -8.61
C GLU A 196 18.68 5.98 -9.37
N VAL A 197 18.10 6.46 -10.48
CA VAL A 197 18.72 7.53 -11.27
C VAL A 197 18.65 8.82 -10.46
N LYS A 198 19.81 9.32 -10.04
CA LYS A 198 19.93 10.62 -9.38
C LYS A 198 19.46 11.69 -10.37
N GLN A 199 18.37 12.39 -10.05
CA GLN A 199 17.98 13.58 -10.82
C GLN A 199 18.95 14.71 -10.47
N ASP A 200 19.57 15.30 -11.48
CA ASP A 200 20.57 16.35 -11.32
C ASP A 200 20.06 17.49 -10.42
N GLY A 201 20.81 17.77 -9.34
CA GLY A 201 20.68 18.99 -8.53
C GLY A 201 19.61 19.02 -7.43
N LYS A 202 18.84 17.95 -7.19
CA LYS A 202 17.96 17.82 -6.01
C LYS A 202 18.19 16.47 -5.32
N PRO A 203 18.07 16.37 -3.98
CA PRO A 203 18.09 15.07 -3.33
C PRO A 203 16.99 14.19 -3.97
N PRO A 204 17.32 13.01 -4.49
CA PRO A 204 16.34 12.15 -5.14
C PRO A 204 15.31 11.77 -4.08
N ARG A 205 14.07 12.19 -4.31
CA ARG A 205 12.90 11.68 -3.61
C ARG A 205 12.74 10.22 -4.03
N PRO A 206 13.03 9.24 -3.15
CA PRO A 206 13.10 7.85 -3.57
C PRO A 206 11.72 7.37 -4.01
N ARG A 207 11.61 6.61 -5.09
CA ARG A 207 10.34 5.98 -5.45
C ARG A 207 10.04 4.87 -4.46
N ALA A 208 8.74 4.62 -4.21
CA ALA A 208 8.28 3.67 -3.20
C ALA A 208 8.95 2.29 -3.32
N TYR A 209 9.11 1.78 -4.55
CA TYR A 209 9.82 0.51 -4.80
C TYR A 209 11.25 0.50 -4.24
N TYR A 210 12.07 1.51 -4.54
CA TYR A 210 13.47 1.53 -4.11
C TYR A 210 13.59 1.73 -2.60
N ALA A 211 12.76 2.61 -2.01
CA ALA A 211 12.72 2.80 -0.57
C ALA A 211 12.40 1.49 0.17
N ILE A 212 11.37 0.77 -0.27
CA ILE A 212 10.96 -0.52 0.30
C ILE A 212 12.07 -1.57 0.08
N ARG A 213 12.56 -1.70 -1.15
CA ARG A 213 13.59 -2.67 -1.51
C ARG A 213 14.87 -2.48 -0.69
N ASP A 214 15.33 -1.24 -0.57
CA ASP A 214 16.56 -0.93 0.16
C ASP A 214 16.39 -1.16 1.66
N MET A 215 15.20 -0.90 2.22
CA MET A 215 14.88 -1.25 3.59
C MET A 215 14.87 -2.77 3.82
N LEU A 216 14.23 -3.53 2.93
CA LEU A 216 14.22 -4.99 2.99
C LEU A 216 15.64 -5.56 2.88
N ASN A 217 16.44 -5.07 1.93
CA ASN A 217 17.83 -5.49 1.77
C ASN A 217 18.66 -5.23 3.03
N LYS A 218 18.45 -4.09 3.71
CA LYS A 218 19.12 -3.80 4.99
C LYS A 218 18.73 -4.80 6.07
N LEU A 219 17.45 -5.13 6.19
CA LEU A 219 16.95 -6.06 7.20
C LEU A 219 17.42 -7.50 6.96
N LEU A 220 17.47 -7.92 5.70
CA LEU A 220 17.96 -9.24 5.31
C LEU A 220 19.46 -9.38 5.60
N LYS A 221 20.27 -8.39 5.24
CA LYS A 221 21.73 -8.39 5.54
C LYS A 221 22.01 -8.46 7.04
N GLN A 222 21.28 -7.69 7.85
CA GLN A 222 21.40 -7.74 9.31
C GLN A 222 21.11 -9.14 9.88
N ASN A 223 20.27 -9.92 9.20
CA ASN A 223 19.97 -11.28 9.64
C ASN A 223 21.08 -12.26 9.26
N ASP A 224 21.62 -12.13 8.04
CA ASP A 224 22.74 -12.95 7.55
C ASP A 224 24.02 -12.72 8.36
N GLU A 225 24.30 -11.49 8.79
CA GLU A 225 25.44 -11.15 9.66
C GLU A 225 25.24 -11.62 11.11
N SER A 226 24.02 -12.02 11.49
CA SER A 226 23.68 -12.49 12.84
C SER A 226 23.60 -14.01 12.99
N ARG A 227 23.90 -14.76 11.92
CA ARG A 227 23.99 -16.23 11.87
C ARG A 227 25.43 -16.69 11.69
#